data_AF-A0A7T1AYU1-F1
#
_entry.id   AF-A0A7T1AYU1-F1
#
_cell.length_a   1.000
_cell.length_b   1.000
_cell.length_c   1.000
_cell.angle_alpha   90.00
_cell.angle_beta   90.00
_cell.angle_gamma   90.00
#
_symmetry.space_group_name_H-M   'P 1'
#
loop_
_entity.id
_entity.type
_entity.pdbx_description
1 polymer ?
#
loop_
_entity_poly.entity_id
_entity_poly.type
_entity_poly.pdbx_seq_one_letter_code
_entity_poly.pdbx_strand_id
1 'polypeptide(L)' 'MDEETIKIKYNVEFEKTITFPAHPNDDNWELEEQIYNHMQTNKEDYTDGKIRWIEEPTITDRGI' A
#
# COMPACT_ATOMS: atom_id res chain seq x y z
N MET A 1 12.65 -12.08 -30.04
CA MET A 1 11.67 -11.89 -28.96
C MET A 1 10.86 -10.69 -29.38
N ASP A 2 9.55 -10.87 -29.56
CA ASP A 2 8.66 -9.76 -29.86
C ASP A 2 8.17 -9.17 -28.53
N GLU A 3 8.20 -7.85 -28.40
CA GLU A 3 7.72 -7.16 -27.21
C GLU A 3 6.19 -7.11 -27.25
N GLU A 4 5.53 -7.53 -26.17
CA GLU A 4 4.06 -7.50 -26.02
C GLU A 4 3.68 -6.60 -24.84
N THR A 5 2.62 -5.81 -24.99
CA THR A 5 2.06 -4.99 -23.90
C THR A 5 1.00 -5.78 -23.14
N ILE A 6 1.20 -6.00 -21.84
CA ILE A 6 0.31 -6.82 -20.99
C ILE A 6 -0.14 -5.99 -19.79
N LYS A 7 -1.44 -6.00 -19.47
CA LYS A 7 -1.93 -5.44 -18.19
C LYS A 7 -1.98 -6.55 -17.14
N ILE A 8 -1.41 -6.26 -15.98
CA ILE A 8 -1.40 -7.15 -14.83
C ILE A 8 -2.07 -6.49 -13.62
N LYS A 9 -2.62 -7.32 -12.75
CA LYS A 9 -3.13 -6.94 -11.43
C LYS A 9 -2.42 -7.78 -10.38
N TYR A 10 -1.95 -7.14 -9.32
CA TYR A 10 -1.29 -7.77 -8.18
C TYR A 10 -1.44 -6.86 -6.96
N ASN A 11 -1.37 -7.45 -5.76
CA ASN A 11 -1.28 -6.71 -4.52
C ASN A 11 0.18 -6.63 -4.05
N VAL A 12 0.52 -5.51 -3.39
CA VAL A 12 1.81 -5.31 -2.73
C VAL A 12 1.54 -4.94 -1.29
N GLU A 13 2.21 -5.64 -0.38
CA GLU A 13 2.19 -5.32 1.04
C GLU A 13 3.39 -4.45 1.38
N PHE A 14 3.12 -3.31 2.04
CA PHE A 14 4.12 -2.36 2.49
C PHE A 14 4.14 -2.31 4.00
N GLU A 15 5.33 -2.16 4.57
CA GLU A 15 5.49 -1.81 5.97
C GLU A 15 6.31 -0.53 6.07
N LYS A 16 5.85 0.40 6.91
CA LYS A 16 6.49 1.68 7.13
C LYS A 16 6.51 2.01 8.62
N THR A 17 7.64 2.51 9.08
CA THR A 17 7.74 3.19 10.39
C THR A 17 7.45 4.67 10.19
N ILE A 18 6.48 5.20 10.92
CA ILE A 18 6.12 6.63 10.88
C ILE A 18 6.29 7.25 12.27
N THR A 19 6.52 8.56 12.30
CA THR A 19 6.30 9.36 13.50
C THR A 19 4.88 9.91 13.41
N PHE A 20 4.03 9.57 14.39
CA PHE A 20 2.64 10.01 14.43
C PHE A 20 2.35 10.60 15.82
N PRO A 21 1.60 11.71 15.92
CA PRO A 21 1.21 12.26 17.21
C PRO A 21 0.27 11.27 17.92
N ALA A 22 0.72 10.74 19.05
CA ALA A 22 -0.03 9.81 19.89
C ALA A 22 0.24 10.13 21.38
N HIS A 23 -0.79 10.00 22.21
CA HIS A 23 -0.63 10.02 23.66
C HIS A 23 -0.36 8.61 24.21
N PRO A 24 0.36 8.46 25.33
CA PRO A 24 0.69 7.15 25.89
C PRO A 24 -0.51 6.28 26.28
N ASN A 25 -1.69 6.88 26.45
CA ASN A 25 -2.93 6.20 26.84
C ASN A 25 -3.92 6.08 25.68
N ASP A 26 -3.54 6.47 24.45
CA ASP A 26 -4.43 6.31 23.31
C ASP A 26 -4.60 4.82 23.00
N ASP A 27 -5.84 4.41 22.74
CA ASP A 27 -6.11 3.05 22.32
C ASP A 27 -5.60 2.83 20.89
N ASN A 28 -5.06 1.64 20.63
CA ASN A 28 -4.57 1.29 19.29
C ASN A 28 -5.65 1.48 18.21
N TRP A 29 -6.92 1.18 18.51
CA TRP A 29 -8.00 1.31 17.53
C TRP A 29 -8.24 2.78 17.12
N GLU A 30 -8.10 3.73 18.06
CA GLU A 30 -8.22 5.17 17.76
C GLU A 30 -7.05 5.65 16.91
N LEU A 31 -5.83 5.20 17.23
CA LEU A 31 -4.63 5.51 16.45
C LEU A 31 -4.70 4.93 15.03
N GLU A 32 -5.18 3.69 14.90
CA GLU A 32 -5.38 3.04 13.61
C GLU A 32 -6.40 3.80 12.74
N GLU A 33 -7.53 4.24 13.32
CA GLU A 33 -8.53 5.05 12.61
C GLU A 33 -7.95 6.40 12.15
N GLN A 34 -7.21 7.09 13.02
CA GLN A 34 -6.56 8.37 12.67
C GLN A 34 -5.52 8.21 11.58
N ILE A 35 -4.68 7.17 11.66
CA ILE A 35 -3.68 6.85 10.64
C ILE A 35 -4.39 6.51 9.32
N TYR A 36 -5.45 5.70 9.34
CA TYR A 36 -6.22 5.36 8.15
C TYR A 36 -6.78 6.62 7.47
N ASN A 37 -7.37 7.53 8.24
CA ASN A 37 -7.88 8.81 7.71
C ASN A 37 -6.76 9.66 7.10
N HIS A 38 -5.60 9.73 7.76
CA HIS A 38 -4.43 10.43 7.22
C HIS A 38 -3.91 9.78 5.92
N MET A 39 -3.89 8.45 5.83
CA MET A 39 -3.51 7.70 4.63
C MET A 39 -4.44 7.98 3.46
N GLN A 40 -5.75 8.10 3.68
CA GLN A 40 -6.71 8.38 2.61
C GLN A 40 -6.42 9.70 1.89
N THR A 41 -5.92 10.71 2.62
CA THR A 41 -5.53 12.01 2.06
C THR A 41 -4.11 12.03 1.51
N ASN A 42 -3.19 11.24 2.08
CA ASN A 42 -1.75 11.29 1.77
C ASN A 42 -1.20 9.95 1.26
N LYS A 43 -1.93 9.29 0.34
CA LYS A 43 -1.64 7.90 -0.09
C LYS A 43 -0.19 7.67 -0.53
N GLU A 44 0.37 8.61 -1.28
CA GLU A 44 1.73 8.50 -1.83
C GLU A 44 2.79 8.36 -0.72
N ASP A 45 2.60 9.06 0.40
CA ASP A 45 3.48 9.03 1.57
C ASP A 45 3.47 7.68 2.31
N TYR A 46 2.57 6.77 1.97
CA TYR A 46 2.50 5.43 2.58
C TYR A 46 2.84 4.31 1.60
N THR A 47 2.97 4.62 0.31
CA THR A 47 3.36 3.66 -0.73
C THR A 47 4.88 3.60 -0.97
N ASP A 48 5.65 4.46 -0.32
CA ASP A 48 7.13 4.48 -0.31
C ASP A 48 7.74 3.58 0.78
N GLY A 49 6.91 2.83 1.51
CA GLY A 49 7.33 1.89 2.53
C GLY A 49 8.18 0.75 1.97
N LYS A 50 8.79 -0.03 2.86
CA LYS A 50 9.52 -1.22 2.44
C LYS A 50 8.51 -2.27 1.98
N ILE A 51 8.70 -2.78 0.76
CA ILE A 51 7.92 -3.91 0.26
C ILE A 51 8.22 -5.14 1.13
N ARG A 52 7.17 -5.70 1.73
CA ARG A 52 7.24 -6.93 2.52
C ARG A 52 6.89 -8.14 1.68
N TRP A 53 5.92 -8.00 0.79
CA TRP A 53 5.40 -9.08 -0.02
C TRP A 53 4.86 -8.56 -1.35
N ILE A 54 5.03 -9.36 -2.39
CA ILE A 54 4.44 -9.12 -3.72
C ILE A 54 3.67 -10.38 -4.07
N GLU A 55 2.37 -10.23 -4.30
CA GLU A 55 1.52 -11.31 -4.76
C GLU A 55 1.87 -11.71 -6.20
N GLU A 56 1.67 -12.98 -6.56
CA GLU A 56 1.77 -13.42 -7.94
C GLU A 56 0.79 -12.62 -8.83
N PRO A 57 1.26 -12.03 -9.94
CA PRO A 57 0.41 -11.20 -10.78
C PRO A 57 -0.56 -12.03 -11.61
N THR A 58 -1.77 -11.51 -11.76
CA THR A 58 -2.75 -12.01 -12.73
C THR A 58 -2.77 -11.13 -13.96
N ILE A 59 -2.65 -11.72 -15.15
CA ILE A 59 -2.85 -11.01 -16.42
C ILE A 59 -4.34 -10.71 -16.58
N THR A 60 -4.68 -9.44 -16.77
CA THR A 60 -6.08 -9.00 -16.92
C THR A 60 -6.44 -8.60 -18.34
N ASP A 61 -5.44 -8.25 -19.17
CA ASP A 61 -5.64 -7.86 -20.55
C ASP A 61 -4.35 -8.04 -21.37
N ARG A 62 -4.51 -8.47 -22.63
CA ARG A 62 -3.45 -8.62 -23.63
C ARG A 62 -3.74 -7.86 -24.92
N GLY A 63 -4.83 -7.07 -24.96
CA GLY A 63 -5.21 -6.28 -26.13
C GLY A 63 -5.64 -7.10 -27.35
N ILE A 64 -6.12 -8.34 -27.14
CA ILE A 64 -6.63 -9.26 -28.17
C ILE A 64 -8.16 -9.16 -28.23
#